data_AF-A0A959CF47-F1
#
_entry.id   AF-A0A959CF47-F1
#
_cell.length_a   1.000
_cell.length_b   1.000
_cell.length_c   1.000
_cell.angle_alpha   90.00
_cell.angle_beta   90.00
_cell.angle_gamma   90.00
#
_symmetry.space_group_name_H-M   'P 1'
#
loop_
_entity.id
_entity.type
_entity.pdbx_description
1 polymer ?
#
loop_
_entity_poly.entity_id
_entity_poly.type
_entity_poly.pdbx_seq_one_letter_code
_entity_poly.pdbx_strand_id
1 'polypeptide(L)' 'HVKGGVVPTMVTGVTEKQDFSFNKDDLNTFTMGANVGAGIDFLVFTLDANYEIGLNDFFKDAEGRNNMLTVSLGLKF' A
#
# COMPACT_ATOMS: atom_id res chain seq x y z
N HIS A 1 16.50 -0.70 -12.10
CA HIS A 1 15.33 -0.10 -12.79
C HIS A 1 14.55 0.79 -11.82
N VAL A 2 13.79 1.78 -12.30
CA VAL A 2 12.97 2.67 -11.45
C VAL A 2 11.52 2.55 -11.91
N LYS A 3 10.58 2.52 -10.97
CA LYS A 3 9.14 2.37 -11.21
C LYS A 3 8.37 3.36 -10.36
N GLY A 4 7.27 3.88 -10.88
CA GLY A 4 6.42 4.80 -10.13
C GLY A 4 5.10 5.00 -10.86
N GLY A 5 4.05 5.27 -10.11
CA GLY A 5 2.70 5.37 -10.64
C GLY A 5 1.66 5.68 -9.58
N VAL A 6 0.42 5.81 -10.04
CA VAL A 6 -0.75 5.94 -9.15
C VAL A 6 -1.29 4.57 -8.81
N VAL A 7 -1.67 4.37 -7.56
CA VAL A 7 -2.19 3.10 -7.03
C VAL A 7 -3.60 3.35 -6.50
N PRO A 8 -4.65 2.93 -7.23
CA PRO A 8 -5.99 2.89 -6.67
C PRO A 8 -6.15 1.65 -5.79
N THR A 9 -6.54 1.85 -4.54
CA THR A 9 -6.74 0.78 -3.56
C THR A 9 -8.20 0.77 -3.09
N MET A 10 -8.85 -0.39 -3.22
CA MET A 10 -10.24 -0.59 -2.80
C MET A 10 -10.31 -1.60 -1.66
N VAL A 11 -10.90 -1.19 -0.52
CA VAL A 11 -11.11 -2.07 0.63
C VAL A 11 -12.40 -2.87 0.41
N THR A 12 -12.30 -4.17 0.17
CA THR A 12 -13.45 -5.03 -0.14
C THR A 12 -14.15 -5.60 1.11
N GLY A 13 -13.43 -5.74 2.22
CA GLY A 13 -13.92 -6.40 3.43
C GLY A 13 -13.16 -5.93 4.68
N VAL A 14 -13.87 -5.79 5.78
CA VAL A 14 -13.31 -5.66 7.13
C VAL A 14 -14.00 -6.72 7.97
N THR A 15 -13.24 -7.54 8.69
CA THR A 15 -13.83 -8.50 9.63
C THR A 15 -14.15 -7.77 10.93
N GLU A 16 -15.42 -7.47 11.13
CA GLU A 16 -15.93 -6.84 12.34
C GLU A 16 -15.99 -7.88 13.47
N LYS A 17 -15.34 -7.59 14.61
CA LYS A 17 -15.42 -8.39 15.84
C LYS A 17 -16.25 -7.63 16.87
N GLN A 18 -17.11 -8.35 17.60
CA GLN A 18 -18.03 -7.78 18.59
C GLN A 18 -17.34 -6.97 19.72
N ASP A 19 -16.06 -7.21 19.99
CA ASP A 19 -15.28 -6.51 21.02
C ASP A 19 -14.30 -5.44 20.47
N PHE A 20 -14.32 -5.17 19.16
CA PHE A 20 -13.44 -4.19 18.52
C PHE A 20 -14.27 -3.24 17.67
N SER A 21 -14.40 -1.98 18.12
CA SER A 21 -15.17 -0.93 17.44
C SER A 21 -14.44 -0.41 16.20
N PHE A 22 -14.18 -1.29 15.24
CA PHE A 22 -13.56 -0.96 13.96
C PHE A 22 -14.59 -1.25 12.88
N ASN A 23 -15.37 -0.22 12.53
CA ASN A 23 -16.50 -0.35 11.63
C ASN A 23 -16.07 0.01 10.20
N LYS A 24 -16.64 -0.64 9.20
CA LYS A 24 -16.32 -0.40 7.78
C LYS A 24 -16.62 1.04 7.36
N ASP A 25 -17.54 1.69 8.06
CA ASP A 25 -17.94 3.07 7.85
C ASP A 25 -16.85 4.09 8.21
N ASP A 26 -15.89 3.71 9.07
CA ASP A 26 -14.78 4.58 9.51
C ASP A 26 -13.62 4.61 8.50
N LEU A 27 -13.68 3.75 7.48
CA LEU A 27 -12.66 3.63 6.44
C LEU A 27 -13.15 4.17 5.11
N ASN A 28 -12.23 4.75 4.34
CA ASN A 28 -12.49 5.07 2.94
C ASN A 28 -12.41 3.79 2.09
N THR A 29 -13.56 3.35 1.58
CA THR A 29 -13.68 2.18 0.68
C THR A 29 -12.80 2.32 -0.56
N PHE A 30 -12.53 3.55 -1.00
CA PHE A 30 -11.67 3.85 -2.13
C PHE A 30 -10.61 4.86 -1.71
N THR A 31 -9.34 4.48 -1.85
CA THR A 31 -8.19 5.33 -1.57
C THR A 31 -7.29 5.37 -2.80
N MET A 32 -6.63 6.51 -3.01
CA MET A 32 -5.65 6.66 -4.06
C MET A 32 -4.29 6.95 -3.41
N GLY A 33 -3.27 6.29 -3.90
CA GLY A 33 -1.89 6.51 -3.52
C GLY A 33 -1.02 6.83 -4.73
N ALA A 34 0.16 7.37 -4.47
CA ALA A 34 1.26 7.42 -5.42
C ALA A 34 2.37 6.51 -4.90
N ASN A 35 2.95 5.70 -5.77
CA ASN A 35 4.11 4.89 -5.45
C ASN A 35 5.34 5.32 -6.25
N VAL A 36 6.49 5.13 -5.64
CA VAL A 36 7.80 5.27 -6.26
C VAL A 36 8.70 4.16 -5.74
N GLY A 37 9.44 3.51 -6.63
CA GLY A 37 10.29 2.39 -6.29
C GLY A 37 11.50 2.32 -7.19
N ALA A 38 12.55 1.71 -6.66
CA ALA A 38 13.76 1.41 -7.37
C ALA A 38 14.15 -0.04 -7.11
N GLY A 39 14.57 -0.72 -8.16
CA GLY A 39 15.03 -2.10 -8.12
C GLY A 39 16.43 -2.25 -8.71
N ILE A 40 17.16 -3.22 -8.20
CA ILE A 40 18.46 -3.64 -8.72
C ILE A 40 18.33 -5.11 -9.11
N ASP A 41 18.73 -5.41 -10.35
CA ASP A 41 18.75 -6.76 -10.88
C ASP A 41 20.19 -7.25 -10.89
N PHE A 42 20.43 -8.41 -10.27
CA PHE A 42 21.74 -9.05 -10.24
C PHE A 42 21.64 -10.53 -10.59
N LEU A 43 22.05 -10.87 -11.81
CA LEU A 43 21.99 -12.24 -12.36
C LEU A 43 20.56 -12.82 -12.27
N VAL A 44 20.33 -13.70 -11.27
CA VAL A 44 19.05 -14.37 -11.00
C VAL A 44 18.27 -13.73 -9.85
N PHE A 45 18.85 -12.77 -9.13
CA PHE A 45 18.23 -12.10 -8.00
C PHE A 45 17.70 -10.73 -8.41
N THR A 46 16.53 -10.37 -7.90
CA THR A 46 15.98 -9.02 -8.00
C THR A 46 15.75 -8.48 -6.60
N LEU A 47 16.27 -7.29 -6.31
CA LEU A 47 15.98 -6.57 -5.07
C LEU A 47 15.22 -5.30 -5.42
N ASP A 48 14.02 -5.17 -4.90
CA ASP A 48 13.11 -4.07 -5.17
C ASP A 48 12.72 -3.36 -3.88
N ALA A 49 12.91 -2.04 -3.84
CA ALA A 49 12.40 -1.19 -2.77
C ALA A 49 11.32 -0.27 -3.34
N ASN A 50 10.16 -0.22 -2.70
CA ASN A 50 9.02 0.60 -3.11
C ASN A 50 8.49 1.38 -1.91
N TYR A 51 8.18 2.65 -2.13
CA TYR A 51 7.58 3.54 -1.17
C TYR A 51 6.26 4.06 -1.74
N GLU A 52 5.17 3.78 -1.05
CA GLU A 52 3.83 4.22 -1.41
C GLU A 52 3.35 5.26 -0.40
N ILE A 53 2.86 6.38 -0.92
CA ILE A 53 2.30 7.49 -0.16
C ILE A 53 0.80 7.54 -0.46
N GLY A 54 -0.03 7.38 0.56
CA GLY A 54 -1.47 7.63 0.45
C GLY A 54 -1.74 9.11 0.13
N LEU A 55 -2.42 9.38 -0.99
CA LEU A 55 -2.84 10.73 -1.39
C LEU A 55 -4.19 11.10 -0.73
N ASN A 56 -5.01 10.10 -0.41
CA ASN A 56 -6.26 10.25 0.33
C ASN A 56 -6.15 9.64 1.73
N ASP A 57 -6.93 10.20 2.67
CA ASP A 57 -7.02 9.69 4.02
C ASP A 57 -7.67 8.31 4.04
N PHE A 58 -6.98 7.35 4.66
CA PHE A 58 -7.44 5.97 4.79
C PHE A 58 -8.57 5.84 5.82
N PHE A 59 -8.56 6.70 6.84
CA PHE A 59 -9.58 6.82 7.87
C PHE A 59 -10.42 8.08 7.61
N LYS A 60 -11.73 8.00 7.78
CA LYS A 60 -12.63 9.16 7.59
C LYS A 60 -12.54 10.20 8.71
N ASP A 61 -12.11 9.79 9.91
CA ASP A 61 -12.02 10.63 11.12
C ASP A 61 -10.58 10.86 11.62
N ALA A 62 -9.56 10.46 10.85
CA ALA A 62 -8.17 10.71 11.20
C ALA A 62 -7.32 10.94 9.94
N GLU A 63 -6.43 11.94 9.99
CA GLU A 63 -5.38 12.19 8.97
C GLU A 63 -4.30 11.10 9.02
N GLY A 64 -4.70 9.84 8.88
CA GLY A 64 -3.83 8.69 8.78
C GLY A 64 -3.50 8.43 7.32
N ARG A 65 -2.52 9.16 6.78
CA ARG A 65 -1.94 8.84 5.46
C ARG A 65 -1.21 7.51 5.58
N ASN A 66 -1.76 6.47 4.97
CA ASN A 66 -1.12 5.15 4.95
C ASN A 66 0.12 5.24 4.06
N ASN A 67 1.30 5.26 4.67
CA ASN A 67 2.58 5.21 3.97
C ASN A 67 3.13 3.79 4.10
N MET A 68 3.37 3.13 2.98
CA MET A 68 3.82 1.74 2.94
C MET A 68 5.21 1.66 2.31
N LEU A 69 6.17 1.12 3.07
CA LEU A 69 7.49 0.75 2.55
C LEU A 69 7.52 -0.75 2.31
N THR A 70 7.76 -1.15 1.07
CA THR A 70 7.80 -2.54 0.65
C THR A 70 9.19 -2.87 0.10
N VAL A 71 9.81 -3.89 0.67
CA VAL A 71 11.05 -4.48 0.15
C VAL A 71 10.73 -5.88 -0.37
N SER A 72 11.11 -6.17 -1.60
CA SER A 72 10.87 -7.44 -2.27
C SER A 72 12.16 -8.04 -2.78
N LEU A 73 12.33 -9.34 -2.56
CA LEU A 73 13.42 -10.14 -3.08
C LEU A 73 12.83 -11.19 -4.02
N GLY A 74 13.25 -11.21 -5.27
CA GLY A 74 12.77 -12.12 -6.30
C GLY A 74 13.88 -12.99 -6.87
N LEU A 75 13.46 -14.13 -7.42
CA LEU A 75 14.29 -15.01 -8.25
C LEU A 75 13.73 -14.98 -9.68
N LYS A 76 14.58 -14.66 -10.65
CA LYS A 76 14.25 -14.64 -12.07
C LYS A 76 14.84 -15.89 -12.73
N PHE A 77 13.97 -16.77 -13.22
CA PHE A 77 14.29 -18.00 -13.95
C PHE A 77 13.61 -18.01 -15.32
#